data_AF-A0A194V360-F1
#
_entry.id   AF-A0A194V360-F1
#
_cell.length_a   1.000
_cell.length_b   1.000
_cell.length_c   1.000
_cell.angle_alpha   90.00
_cell.angle_beta   90.00
_cell.angle_gamma   90.00
#
_symmetry.space_group_name_H-M   'P 1'
#
loop_
_entity.id
_entity.type
_entity.pdbx_description
1 polymer ?
#
loop_
_entity_poly.entity_id
_entity_poly.type
_entity_poly.pdbx_seq_one_letter_code
_entity_poly.pdbx_strand_id
1 'polypeptide(L)'
;MLCTLVAGKVSLSISILQANLLICLYELCHFMPQQAYLTLGTCVAMARVFGWHNESFWRNDQWIVRPRELKLFSILWWSMVFLESVLQTEDLGYPPSLPSLRFSIPLPESFDPILQLSQGNQYGGPVQQGIFRFADDGDDKIDTIVWPEAKSTSFLAQVLQQTAGHFGTQGLSRDDLTTAMIDHARNIVSTPWKDGSRYAGLSLTYTAILKLNYPSVGIGLQNSYDPIDASALQSTLPIIESICHSARLMTSPGNLSFLGPLVPPMAHSIFLAAKILIGLGSTIMQDPDWPQKVQMLRSCLEVFAKRWKIAERHVQALNAAFPARLSQPHS
;
A
#
# COMPACT_ATOMS: atom_id res chain seq x y z
N MET A 1 16.74 24.02 -0.26
CA MET A 1 15.46 23.57 0.34
C MET A 1 15.34 23.78 1.86
N LEU A 2 16.34 24.35 2.55
CA LEU A 2 16.17 24.88 3.92
C LEU A 2 15.50 26.26 3.93
N CYS A 3 15.58 27.01 2.84
CA CYS A 3 15.08 28.39 2.74
C CYS A 3 13.56 28.52 2.70
N THR A 4 12.80 27.48 2.32
CA THR A 4 11.33 27.51 2.36
C THR A 4 10.77 27.36 3.77
N LEU A 5 11.51 26.74 4.70
CA LEU A 5 11.12 26.60 6.10
C LEU A 5 11.31 27.91 6.91
N VAL A 6 12.15 28.83 6.44
CA VAL A 6 12.39 30.12 7.11
C VAL A 6 11.34 31.19 6.74
N ALA A 7 10.56 30.96 5.67
CA ALA A 7 9.59 31.96 5.18
C ALA A 7 8.25 31.97 5.93
N GLY A 8 7.94 30.92 6.71
CA GLY A 8 6.74 30.88 7.54
C GLY A 8 7.11 30.67 9.00
N LYS A 9 6.74 31.58 9.90
CA LYS A 9 6.71 31.36 11.36
C LYS A 9 5.64 30.31 11.75
N VAL A 10 5.59 29.19 11.04
CA VAL A 10 4.69 28.08 11.34
C VAL A 10 5.42 27.20 12.34
N SER A 11 4.89 27.11 13.57
CA SER A 11 5.40 26.18 14.57
C SER A 11 5.29 24.76 14.03
N LEU A 12 6.42 24.11 13.79
CA LEU A 12 6.46 22.72 13.34
C LEU A 12 5.80 21.85 14.42
N SER A 13 4.76 21.10 14.03
CA SER A 13 4.02 20.24 14.94
C SER A 13 3.62 18.93 14.26
N ILE A 14 3.36 17.91 15.07
CA ILE A 14 2.87 16.61 14.60
C ILE A 14 1.51 16.76 13.90
N SER A 15 0.64 17.65 14.38
CA SER A 15 -0.67 17.89 13.76
C SER A 15 -0.55 18.47 12.34
N ILE A 16 0.45 19.34 12.09
CA ILE A 16 0.71 19.86 10.74
C ILE A 16 1.25 18.76 9.84
N LEU A 17 2.11 17.87 10.35
CA LEU A 17 2.58 16.72 9.59
C LEU A 17 1.40 15.81 9.20
N GLN A 18 0.52 15.48 10.15
CA GLN A 18 -0.70 14.71 9.91
C GLN A 18 -1.60 15.36 8.86
N ALA A 19 -1.82 16.67 8.94
CA ALA A 19 -2.60 17.41 7.96
C ALA A 19 -1.97 17.33 6.56
N ASN A 20 -0.65 17.50 6.45
CA ASN A 20 0.06 17.38 5.18
C ASN A 20 0.00 15.97 4.60
N LEU A 21 0.04 14.92 5.42
CA LEU A 21 -0.16 13.55 4.97
C LEU A 21 -1.55 13.34 4.35
N LEU A 22 -2.59 13.89 4.98
CA LEU A 22 -3.97 13.82 4.45
C LEU A 22 -4.12 14.61 3.15
N ILE A 23 -3.50 15.79 3.05
CA ILE A 23 -3.46 16.60 1.82
C ILE A 23 -2.74 15.83 0.71
N CYS A 24 -1.57 15.27 0.99
CA CYS A 24 -0.81 14.47 0.04
C CYS A 24 -1.61 13.26 -0.45
N LEU A 25 -2.32 12.56 0.45
CA LEU A 25 -3.21 11.47 0.08
C LEU A 25 -4.30 11.97 -0.88
N TYR A 26 -4.98 13.06 -0.53
CA TYR A 26 -5.99 13.67 -1.39
C TYR A 26 -5.45 13.99 -2.79
N GLU A 27 -4.26 14.59 -2.87
CA GLU A 27 -3.58 14.96 -4.10
C GLU A 27 -3.29 13.74 -4.98
N LEU A 28 -2.77 12.65 -4.39
CA LEU A 28 -2.56 11.37 -5.09
C LEU A 28 -3.89 10.81 -5.64
N CYS A 29 -4.93 10.77 -4.80
CA CYS A 29 -6.25 10.22 -5.18
C CYS A 29 -6.90 11.00 -6.33
N HIS A 30 -6.60 12.30 -6.43
CA HIS A 30 -7.12 13.20 -7.46
C HIS A 30 -6.15 13.38 -8.64
N PHE A 31 -5.13 12.54 -8.72
CA PHE A 31 -4.15 12.54 -9.81
C PHE A 31 -3.44 13.90 -9.98
N MET A 32 -2.98 14.46 -8.87
CA MET A 32 -2.15 15.66 -8.77
C MET A 32 -0.74 15.29 -8.29
N PRO A 33 0.04 14.53 -9.10
CA PRO A 33 1.28 13.91 -8.63
C PRO A 33 2.39 14.92 -8.31
N GLN A 34 2.44 16.06 -9.02
CA GLN A 34 3.42 17.11 -8.73
C GLN A 34 3.15 17.75 -7.36
N GLN A 35 1.88 18.03 -7.05
CA GLN A 35 1.46 18.60 -5.78
C GLN A 35 1.73 17.61 -4.64
N ALA A 36 1.33 16.36 -4.81
CA ALA A 36 1.61 15.29 -3.86
C ALA A 36 3.11 15.15 -3.58
N TYR A 37 3.95 15.20 -4.62
CA TYR A 37 5.40 15.16 -4.48
C TYR A 37 5.95 16.30 -3.62
N LEU A 38 5.48 17.53 -3.84
CA LEU A 38 5.89 18.71 -3.06
C LEU A 38 5.38 18.66 -1.62
N THR A 39 4.14 18.24 -1.41
CA THR A 39 3.54 18.07 -0.08
C THR A 39 4.29 17.00 0.72
N LEU A 40 4.58 15.85 0.10
CA LEU A 40 5.40 14.80 0.70
C LEU A 40 6.81 15.30 1.03
N GLY A 41 7.44 16.08 0.14
CA GLY A 41 8.73 16.71 0.40
C GLY A 41 8.72 17.61 1.65
N THR A 42 7.60 18.29 1.91
CA THR A 42 7.39 19.06 3.15
C THR A 42 7.32 18.15 4.37
N CYS A 43 6.57 17.04 4.30
CA CYS A 43 6.53 16.03 5.37
C CYS A 43 7.93 15.47 5.68
N VAL A 44 8.71 15.15 4.65
CA VAL A 44 10.08 14.65 4.81
C VAL A 44 10.98 15.70 5.45
N ALA A 45 10.84 16.98 5.08
CA ALA A 45 11.59 18.06 5.71
C ALA A 45 11.25 18.19 7.21
N MET A 46 9.97 18.06 7.58
CA MET A 46 9.54 18.04 8.99
C MET A 46 10.13 16.84 9.74
N ALA A 47 10.08 15.64 9.16
CA ALA A 47 10.67 14.43 9.75
C ALA A 47 12.19 14.56 9.94
N ARG A 48 12.88 15.26 9.03
CA ARG A 48 14.30 15.61 9.20
C ARG A 48 14.50 16.53 10.40
N VAL A 49 13.69 17.58 10.54
CA VAL A 49 13.76 18.49 11.70
C VAL A 49 13.46 17.77 13.02
N PHE A 50 12.51 16.83 13.03
CA PHE A 50 12.23 15.98 14.20
C PHE A 50 13.33 14.96 14.52
N GLY A 51 14.31 14.77 13.62
CA GLY A 51 15.42 13.84 13.83
C GLY A 51 15.10 12.38 13.55
N TRP A 52 13.96 12.07 12.92
CA TRP A 52 13.53 10.68 12.65
C TRP A 52 14.43 9.92 11.68
N HIS A 53 15.26 10.63 10.92
CA HIS A 53 16.28 10.05 10.04
C HIS A 53 17.51 9.53 10.79
N ASN A 54 17.63 9.82 12.09
CA ASN A 54 18.76 9.39 12.90
C ASN A 54 18.43 8.08 13.63
N GLU A 55 19.32 7.09 13.53
CA GLU A 55 19.16 5.81 14.22
C GLU A 55 19.03 5.97 15.74
N SER A 56 19.75 6.96 16.31
CA SER A 56 19.70 7.27 17.73
C SER A 56 18.30 7.62 18.25
N PHE A 57 17.42 8.14 17.39
CA PHE A 57 16.04 8.45 17.75
C PHE A 57 15.22 7.18 18.03
N TRP A 58 15.55 6.08 17.35
CA TRP A 58 14.80 4.82 17.35
C TRP A 58 15.46 3.72 18.20
N ARG A 59 16.47 4.05 19.00
CA ARG A 59 17.15 3.07 19.84
C ARG A 59 16.23 2.48 20.91
N ASN A 60 16.50 1.24 21.29
CA ASN A 60 15.66 0.46 22.22
C ASN A 60 15.52 1.10 23.61
N ASP A 61 16.50 1.90 24.06
CA ASP A 61 16.42 2.67 25.31
C ASP A 61 15.24 3.67 25.28
N GLN A 62 15.00 4.28 24.12
CA GLN A 62 13.88 5.21 23.91
C GLN A 62 12.52 4.51 23.93
N TRP A 63 12.48 3.21 23.59
CA TRP A 63 11.25 2.43 23.53
C TRP A 63 10.64 2.23 24.92
N ILE A 64 11.47 2.18 25.96
CA ILE A 64 11.01 2.06 27.34
C ILE A 64 10.51 3.41 27.86
N VAL A 65 11.20 4.50 27.50
CA VAL A 65 10.90 5.84 28.00
C VAL A 65 9.61 6.42 27.40
N ARG A 66 9.40 6.20 26.10
CA ARG A 66 8.28 6.82 25.35
C ARG A 66 7.71 5.92 24.24
N PRO A 67 7.28 4.68 24.57
CA PRO A 67 6.80 3.71 23.57
C PRO A 67 5.60 4.25 22.77
N ARG A 68 4.71 4.97 23.45
CA ARG A 68 3.49 5.53 22.88
C ARG A 68 3.77 6.56 21.78
N GLU A 69 4.70 7.47 22.05
CA GLU A 69 5.11 8.50 21.09
C GLU A 69 5.84 7.87 19.90
N LEU A 70 6.73 6.91 20.16
CA LEU A 70 7.47 6.22 19.10
C LEU A 70 6.55 5.39 18.20
N LYS A 71 5.51 4.76 18.75
CA LYS A 71 4.47 4.09 17.95
C LYS A 71 3.76 5.07 17.02
N LEU A 72 3.37 6.26 17.51
CA LEU A 72 2.79 7.31 16.68
C LEU A 72 3.76 7.77 15.59
N PHE A 73 5.02 8.02 15.94
CA PHE A 73 6.03 8.48 14.97
C PHE A 73 6.32 7.41 13.92
N SER A 74 6.32 6.12 14.31
CA SER A 74 6.44 5.00 13.38
C SER A 74 5.26 4.97 12.39
N ILE A 75 4.03 5.16 12.87
CA ILE A 75 2.84 5.26 12.00
C ILE A 75 2.99 6.41 11.01
N LEU A 76 3.45 7.58 11.45
CA LEU A 76 3.64 8.74 10.58
C LEU A 76 4.77 8.53 9.57
N TRP A 77 5.86 7.86 9.99
CA TRP A 77 6.94 7.48 9.10
C TRP A 77 6.46 6.57 7.99
N TRP A 78 5.84 5.44 8.36
CA TRP A 78 5.32 4.47 7.42
C TRP A 78 4.18 5.04 6.56
N SER A 79 3.46 6.07 7.04
CA SER A 79 2.49 6.82 6.22
C SER A 79 3.16 7.64 5.11
N MET A 80 4.33 8.25 5.39
CA MET A 80 5.13 8.89 4.33
C MET A 80 5.63 7.86 3.32
N VAL A 81 6.13 6.71 3.79
CA VAL A 81 6.60 5.63 2.90
C VAL A 81 5.45 5.11 2.04
N PHE A 82 4.25 4.99 2.61
CA PHE A 82 3.04 4.58 1.89
C PHE A 82 2.73 5.53 0.73
N LEU A 83 2.68 6.84 1.00
CA LEU A 83 2.39 7.85 -0.01
C LEU A 83 3.46 7.90 -1.10
N GLU A 84 4.74 7.77 -0.72
CA GLU A 84 5.83 7.66 -1.69
C GLU A 84 5.68 6.43 -2.57
N SER A 85 5.41 5.28 -1.96
CA SER A 85 5.30 4.01 -2.69
C SER A 85 4.17 4.07 -3.72
N VAL A 86 3.03 4.67 -3.36
CA VAL A 86 1.91 4.91 -4.29
C VAL A 86 2.32 5.87 -5.42
N LEU A 87 3.07 6.94 -5.13
CA LEU A 87 3.56 7.85 -6.17
C LEU A 87 4.53 7.15 -7.14
N GLN A 88 5.42 6.30 -6.60
CA GLN A 88 6.41 5.57 -7.38
C GLN A 88 5.78 4.46 -8.23
N THR A 89 4.73 3.78 -7.76
CA THR A 89 4.04 2.73 -8.54
C THR A 89 3.40 3.21 -9.84
N GLU A 90 3.10 4.51 -9.93
CA GLU A 90 2.55 5.13 -11.15
C GLU A 90 3.60 5.41 -12.23
N ASP A 91 4.89 5.16 -11.95
CA ASP A 91 6.02 5.31 -12.89
C ASP A 91 6.08 6.69 -13.57
N LEU A 92 5.71 7.75 -12.84
CA LEU A 92 5.60 9.12 -13.34
C LEU A 92 6.95 9.86 -13.45
N GLY A 93 8.06 9.20 -13.12
CA GLY A 93 9.42 9.75 -13.24
C GLY A 93 9.85 10.68 -12.10
N TYR A 94 9.11 10.75 -10.99
CA TYR A 94 9.53 11.51 -9.82
C TYR A 94 10.61 10.74 -9.04
N PRO A 95 11.75 11.36 -8.68
CA PRO A 95 12.74 10.70 -7.84
C PRO A 95 12.19 10.50 -6.41
N PRO A 96 12.64 9.49 -5.65
CA PRO A 96 12.24 9.31 -4.25
C PRO A 96 12.51 10.56 -3.41
N SER A 97 11.54 10.95 -2.56
CA SER A 97 11.62 12.06 -1.62
C SER A 97 12.23 11.65 -0.29
N LEU A 98 11.90 10.45 0.20
CA LEU A 98 12.39 9.90 1.45
C LEU A 98 13.88 9.53 1.34
N PRO A 99 14.66 9.78 2.40
CA PRO A 99 16.07 9.42 2.41
C PRO A 99 16.24 7.90 2.50
N SER A 100 17.22 7.35 1.79
CA SER A 100 17.69 5.98 2.01
C SER A 100 18.35 5.89 3.39
N LEU A 101 17.72 5.16 4.31
CA LEU A 101 18.24 4.93 5.65
C LEU A 101 19.13 3.69 5.68
N ARG A 102 20.15 3.71 6.55
CA ARG A 102 21.04 2.54 6.79
C ARG A 102 20.47 1.57 7.83
N PHE A 103 19.32 1.90 8.40
CA PHE A 103 18.63 1.12 9.42
C PHE A 103 17.14 1.08 9.08
N SER A 104 16.43 0.08 9.60
CA SER A 104 14.98 -0.04 9.42
C SER A 104 14.25 0.69 10.53
N ILE A 105 13.24 1.47 10.17
CA ILE A 105 12.35 2.10 11.13
C ILE A 105 11.42 1.00 11.68
N PRO A 106 11.27 0.87 13.01
CA PRO A 106 10.44 -0.17 13.60
C PRO A 106 9.00 -0.11 13.09
N LEU A 107 8.37 -1.26 12.88
CA LEU A 107 6.93 -1.32 12.60
C LEU A 107 6.14 -0.90 13.84
N PRO A 108 4.94 -0.31 13.69
CA PRO A 108 4.12 0.13 14.83
C PRO A 108 3.88 -0.96 15.87
N GLU A 109 3.68 -2.19 15.43
CA GLU A 109 3.41 -3.36 16.27
C GLU A 109 4.63 -3.77 17.12
N SER A 110 5.84 -3.32 16.77
CA SER A 110 7.06 -3.61 17.54
C SER A 110 7.03 -2.97 18.94
N PHE A 111 6.19 -1.96 19.15
CA PHE A 111 6.03 -1.28 20.43
C PHE A 111 4.97 -1.93 21.34
N ASP A 112 4.11 -2.81 20.79
CA ASP A 112 2.96 -3.39 21.50
C ASP A 112 3.35 -4.19 22.75
N PRO A 113 4.41 -5.03 22.75
CA PRO A 113 4.78 -5.78 23.95
C PRO A 113 5.08 -4.86 25.15
N ILE A 114 5.71 -3.71 24.91
CA ILE A 114 6.08 -2.74 25.95
C ILE A 114 4.84 -2.01 26.47
N LEU A 115 3.93 -1.68 25.57
CA LEU A 115 2.66 -1.04 25.91
C LEU A 115 1.75 -1.99 26.70
N GLN A 116 1.73 -3.28 26.35
CA GLN A 116 0.98 -4.32 27.07
C GLN A 116 1.54 -4.57 28.48
N LEU A 117 2.87 -4.58 28.66
CA LEU A 117 3.50 -4.68 29.99
C LEU A 117 3.10 -3.51 30.90
N SER A 118 2.93 -2.32 30.34
CA SER A 118 2.48 -1.13 31.07
C SER A 118 1.01 -1.23 31.49
N GLN A 119 0.18 -1.92 30.71
CA GLN A 119 -1.25 -2.14 30.99
C GLN A 119 -1.51 -3.32 31.95
N GLY A 120 -0.60 -4.31 31.99
CA GLY A 120 -0.70 -5.49 32.86
C GLY A 120 -0.76 -5.19 34.36
N ASN A 121 -0.36 -3.98 34.79
CA ASN A 121 -0.43 -3.54 36.18
C ASN A 121 -1.72 -2.78 36.54
N GLN A 122 -2.63 -2.52 35.59
CA GLN A 122 -3.84 -1.71 35.86
C GLN A 122 -5.17 -2.47 35.80
N TYR A 123 -5.21 -3.69 35.25
CA TYR A 123 -6.44 -4.49 35.16
C TYR A 123 -6.27 -5.87 35.79
N GLY A 124 -6.43 -5.93 37.11
CA GLY A 124 -6.73 -7.17 37.85
C GLY A 124 -8.17 -7.65 37.63
N GLY A 125 -8.59 -7.80 36.37
CA GLY A 125 -9.92 -8.29 36.01
C GLY A 125 -9.85 -9.69 35.40
N PRO A 126 -10.81 -10.59 35.70
CA PRO A 126 -10.80 -11.95 35.16
C PRO A 126 -10.93 -11.91 33.64
N VAL A 127 -10.16 -12.77 32.98
CA VAL A 127 -10.19 -12.99 31.52
C VAL A 127 -11.62 -13.41 31.12
N GLN A 128 -12.41 -12.47 30.59
CA GLN A 128 -13.73 -12.79 30.01
C GLN A 128 -13.51 -13.55 28.70
N GLN A 129 -13.59 -14.88 28.79
CA GLN A 129 -13.40 -15.86 27.73
C GLN A 129 -14.55 -15.95 26.69
N GLY A 130 -15.32 -14.88 26.46
CA GLY A 130 -16.59 -15.00 25.72
C GLY A 130 -16.98 -13.86 24.77
N ILE A 131 -16.16 -12.84 24.57
CA ILE A 131 -16.48 -11.72 23.66
C ILE A 131 -15.47 -11.71 22.52
N PHE A 132 -15.93 -11.79 21.26
CA PHE A 132 -15.09 -11.59 20.08
C PHE A 132 -14.42 -10.22 20.20
N ARG A 133 -13.10 -10.20 20.45
CA ARG A 133 -12.31 -8.97 20.52
C ARG A 133 -11.70 -8.70 19.14
N PHE A 134 -12.02 -7.55 18.55
CA PHE A 134 -11.39 -7.12 17.31
C PHE A 134 -9.91 -6.79 17.52
N ALA A 135 -9.09 -6.91 16.48
CA ALA A 135 -7.65 -6.63 16.57
C ALA A 135 -7.33 -5.15 16.91
N ASP A 136 -8.25 -4.24 16.60
CA ASP A 136 -8.23 -2.79 16.82
C ASP A 136 -9.35 -2.34 17.78
N ASP A 137 -9.83 -3.23 18.66
CA ASP A 137 -11.01 -2.99 19.50
C ASP A 137 -10.82 -1.91 20.57
N GLY A 138 -9.57 -1.52 20.87
CA GLY A 138 -9.34 -0.46 21.83
C GLY A 138 -9.95 0.87 21.39
N ASP A 139 -10.26 1.73 22.35
CA ASP A 139 -10.57 3.16 22.13
C ASP A 139 -9.59 3.78 21.12
N ASP A 140 -9.87 5.01 20.63
CA ASP A 140 -9.03 5.86 19.76
C ASP A 140 -7.58 6.15 20.28
N LYS A 141 -7.11 5.37 21.25
CA LYS A 141 -5.77 5.34 21.82
C LYS A 141 -4.82 4.61 20.89
N ILE A 142 -3.75 5.30 20.54
CA ILE A 142 -2.61 4.80 19.75
C ILE A 142 -2.06 3.45 20.25
N ASP A 143 -2.20 3.15 21.53
CA ASP A 143 -1.67 1.95 22.18
C ASP A 143 -2.27 0.66 21.60
N THR A 144 -3.54 0.71 21.20
CA THR A 144 -4.31 -0.44 20.71
C THR A 144 -4.49 -0.46 19.20
N ILE A 145 -3.96 0.54 18.49
CA ILE A 145 -4.02 0.59 17.03
C ILE A 145 -3.09 -0.47 16.45
N VAL A 146 -3.63 -1.34 15.61
CA VAL A 146 -2.88 -2.27 14.75
C VAL A 146 -2.94 -1.73 13.32
N TRP A 147 -1.79 -1.62 12.66
CA TRP A 147 -1.66 -0.94 11.37
C TRP A 147 -0.92 -1.81 10.34
N PRO A 148 -1.57 -2.88 9.83
CA PRO A 148 -0.94 -3.83 8.90
C PRO A 148 -0.48 -3.17 7.60
N GLU A 149 -1.03 -2.01 7.25
CA GLU A 149 -0.59 -1.14 6.15
C GLU A 149 0.91 -0.82 6.22
N ALA A 150 1.50 -0.67 7.41
CA ALA A 150 2.93 -0.39 7.55
C ALA A 150 3.77 -1.54 6.98
N LYS A 151 3.40 -2.78 7.30
CA LYS A 151 4.08 -3.98 6.79
C LYS A 151 3.80 -4.21 5.30
N SER A 152 2.57 -3.94 4.84
CA SER A 152 2.27 -4.00 3.41
C SER A 152 3.06 -2.97 2.60
N THR A 153 3.24 -1.78 3.18
CA THR A 153 4.04 -0.69 2.62
C THR A 153 5.52 -1.05 2.58
N SER A 154 6.05 -1.69 3.63
CA SER A 154 7.45 -2.11 3.65
C SER A 154 7.77 -3.12 2.54
N PHE A 155 6.86 -4.07 2.29
CA PHE A 155 6.98 -4.98 1.16
C PHE A 155 6.98 -4.23 -0.18
N LEU A 156 6.02 -3.33 -0.39
CA LEU A 156 5.94 -2.58 -1.64
C LEU A 156 7.19 -1.71 -1.87
N ALA A 157 7.67 -1.01 -0.83
CA ALA A 157 8.89 -0.21 -0.91
C ALA A 157 10.11 -1.06 -1.25
N GLN A 158 10.24 -2.26 -0.66
CA GLN A 158 11.31 -3.20 -0.97
C GLN A 158 11.25 -3.68 -2.43
N VAL A 159 10.05 -4.01 -2.93
CA VAL A 159 9.85 -4.41 -4.33
C VAL A 159 10.24 -3.28 -5.29
N LEU A 160 9.79 -2.06 -5.03
CA LEU A 160 10.11 -0.90 -5.88
C LEU A 160 11.62 -0.61 -5.92
N GLN A 161 12.32 -0.77 -4.79
CA GLN A 161 13.77 -0.61 -4.71
C GLN A 161 14.53 -1.68 -5.50
N GLN A 162 14.07 -2.95 -5.45
CA GLN A 162 14.66 -4.05 -6.23
C GLN A 162 14.48 -3.82 -7.73
N THR A 163 13.31 -3.36 -8.15
CA THR A 163 13.00 -3.07 -9.56
C THR A 163 13.79 -1.87 -10.11
N ALA A 164 14.09 -0.87 -9.29
CA ALA A 164 14.83 0.33 -9.69
C ALA A 164 16.35 0.12 -9.87
N GLY A 165 16.85 -1.12 -9.86
CA GLY A 165 18.25 -1.44 -10.16
C GLY A 165 19.24 -1.19 -9.02
N HIS A 166 18.77 -0.98 -7.79
CA HIS A 166 19.65 -0.94 -6.60
C HIS A 166 20.05 -2.37 -6.19
N PHE A 167 20.81 -3.05 -7.06
CA PHE A 167 21.44 -4.33 -6.76
C PHE A 167 22.61 -4.11 -5.79
N GLY A 168 22.27 -3.98 -4.52
CA GLY A 168 23.23 -3.85 -3.43
C GLY A 168 22.60 -4.27 -2.13
N THR A 169 22.98 -5.47 -1.68
CA THR A 169 22.81 -6.05 -0.33
C THR A 169 21.49 -6.77 0.03
N GLN A 170 21.63 -8.08 0.29
CA GLN A 170 20.88 -8.91 1.26
C GLN A 170 19.33 -8.80 1.27
N GLY A 171 18.68 -8.89 0.12
CA GLY A 171 17.23 -9.12 0.05
C GLY A 171 16.87 -10.61 0.16
N LEU A 172 15.68 -10.91 0.69
CA LEU A 172 15.05 -12.23 0.53
C LEU A 172 14.96 -12.59 -0.95
N SER A 173 14.99 -13.89 -1.26
CA SER A 173 14.73 -14.34 -2.63
C SER A 173 13.31 -13.91 -3.05
N ARG A 174 13.07 -13.79 -4.37
CA ARG A 174 11.75 -13.42 -4.89
C ARG A 174 10.65 -14.34 -4.36
N ASP A 175 10.93 -15.63 -4.25
CA ASP A 175 9.97 -16.65 -3.81
C ASP A 175 9.70 -16.55 -2.30
N ASP A 176 10.73 -16.28 -1.49
CA ASP A 176 10.59 -16.03 -0.06
C ASP A 176 9.77 -14.77 0.21
N LEU A 177 10.05 -13.69 -0.54
CA LEU A 177 9.32 -12.42 -0.43
C LEU A 177 7.85 -12.61 -0.81
N THR A 178 7.60 -13.36 -1.88
CA THR A 178 6.25 -13.69 -2.34
C THR A 178 5.48 -14.49 -1.29
N THR A 179 6.11 -15.51 -0.69
CA THR A 179 5.51 -16.31 0.37
C THR A 179 5.16 -15.44 1.58
N ALA A 180 6.09 -14.60 2.03
CA ALA A 180 5.88 -13.68 3.15
C ALA A 180 4.73 -12.70 2.90
N MET A 181 4.60 -12.18 1.66
CA MET A 181 3.51 -11.30 1.26
C MET A 181 2.16 -12.04 1.22
N ILE A 182 2.11 -13.27 0.70
CA ILE A 182 0.89 -14.08 0.67
C ILE A 182 0.42 -14.41 2.10
N ASP A 183 1.33 -14.81 2.98
CA ASP A 183 1.00 -15.10 4.38
C ASP A 183 0.50 -13.84 5.10
N HIS A 184 1.11 -12.68 4.84
CA HIS A 184 0.64 -11.40 5.37
C HIS A 184 -0.76 -11.03 4.86
N ALA A 185 -1.03 -11.19 3.56
CA ALA A 185 -2.35 -10.97 3.00
C ALA A 185 -3.41 -11.91 3.60
N ARG A 186 -3.06 -13.19 3.80
CA ARG A 186 -3.93 -14.17 4.46
C ARG A 186 -4.24 -13.75 5.89
N ASN A 187 -3.23 -13.30 6.65
CA ASN A 187 -3.41 -12.80 8.00
C ASN A 187 -4.40 -11.64 8.02
N ILE A 188 -4.22 -10.62 7.18
CA ILE A 188 -5.14 -9.47 7.08
C ILE A 188 -6.59 -9.91 6.83
N VAL A 189 -6.81 -10.85 5.90
CA VAL A 189 -8.15 -11.33 5.55
C VAL A 189 -8.78 -12.17 6.66
N SER A 190 -7.97 -12.96 7.37
CA SER A 190 -8.44 -13.84 8.44
C SER A 190 -8.69 -13.14 9.78
N THR A 191 -8.07 -11.97 10.00
CA THR A 191 -8.21 -11.21 11.24
C THR A 191 -9.56 -10.46 11.28
N PRO A 192 -10.33 -10.56 12.38
CA PRO A 192 -11.50 -9.73 12.60
C PRO A 192 -11.07 -8.31 12.99
N TRP A 193 -11.52 -7.33 12.20
CA TRP A 193 -11.25 -5.90 12.40
C TRP A 193 -12.55 -5.16 12.76
N LYS A 194 -12.47 -4.18 13.67
CA LYS A 194 -13.57 -3.38 14.21
C LYS A 194 -14.26 -2.58 13.12
N ASP A 195 -13.48 -1.87 12.31
CA ASP A 195 -13.97 -1.00 11.22
C ASP A 195 -14.14 -1.74 9.87
N GLY A 196 -14.20 -3.07 9.89
CA GLY A 196 -14.22 -3.90 8.68
C GLY A 196 -12.83 -4.11 8.06
N SER A 197 -12.77 -4.63 6.83
CA SER A 197 -11.52 -5.16 6.26
C SER A 197 -10.47 -4.06 5.98
N ARG A 198 -9.20 -4.37 6.28
CA ARG A 198 -8.03 -3.49 5.99
C ARG A 198 -7.63 -3.52 4.52
N TYR A 199 -8.52 -3.03 3.65
CA TYR A 199 -8.36 -3.08 2.20
C TYR A 199 -7.14 -2.31 1.70
N ALA A 200 -6.71 -1.25 2.39
CA ALA A 200 -5.49 -0.52 2.03
C ALA A 200 -4.26 -1.42 2.21
N GLY A 201 -4.10 -2.04 3.38
CA GLY A 201 -3.03 -3.01 3.63
C GLY A 201 -3.06 -4.20 2.66
N LEU A 202 -4.26 -4.72 2.36
CA LEU A 202 -4.41 -5.84 1.42
C LEU A 202 -4.00 -5.45 0.00
N SER A 203 -4.51 -4.33 -0.51
CA SER A 203 -4.24 -3.87 -1.87
C SER A 203 -2.78 -3.47 -2.11
N LEU A 204 -2.10 -2.90 -1.12
CA LEU A 204 -0.65 -2.67 -1.17
C LEU A 204 0.13 -3.98 -1.31
N THR A 205 -0.25 -5.00 -0.53
CA THR A 205 0.41 -6.32 -0.58
C THR A 205 0.20 -6.96 -1.95
N TYR A 206 -1.01 -6.87 -2.51
CA TYR A 206 -1.28 -7.33 -3.87
C TYR A 206 -0.46 -6.55 -4.90
N THR A 207 -0.41 -5.23 -4.79
CA THR A 207 0.40 -4.38 -5.68
C THR A 207 1.88 -4.78 -5.63
N ALA A 208 2.41 -5.06 -4.43
CA ALA A 208 3.79 -5.52 -4.24
C ALA A 208 4.04 -6.86 -4.95
N ILE A 209 3.15 -7.85 -4.78
CA ILE A 209 3.26 -9.15 -5.48
C ILE A 209 3.20 -8.96 -7.00
N LEU A 210 2.26 -8.14 -7.50
CA LEU A 210 2.12 -7.90 -8.93
C LEU A 210 3.35 -7.18 -9.52
N LYS A 211 3.87 -6.14 -8.86
CA LYS A 211 5.07 -5.41 -9.31
C LYS A 211 6.36 -6.21 -9.17
N LEU A 212 6.45 -7.13 -8.21
CA LEU A 212 7.60 -8.02 -8.07
C LEU A 212 7.71 -8.99 -9.26
N ASN A 213 6.57 -9.48 -9.72
CA ASN A 213 6.49 -10.45 -10.82
C ASN A 213 6.40 -9.79 -12.20
N TYR A 214 5.84 -8.58 -12.27
CA TYR A 214 5.62 -7.81 -13.49
C TYR A 214 6.01 -6.33 -13.32
N PRO A 215 7.32 -6.03 -13.17
CA PRO A 215 7.81 -4.69 -12.86
C PRO A 215 7.48 -3.65 -13.93
N SER A 216 7.44 -4.07 -15.20
CA SER A 216 7.18 -3.21 -16.36
C SER A 216 5.70 -2.83 -16.55
N VAL A 217 4.79 -3.38 -15.75
CA VAL A 217 3.35 -3.09 -15.89
C VAL A 217 3.02 -1.79 -15.17
N GLY A 218 2.58 -0.78 -15.92
CA GLY A 218 2.15 0.53 -15.42
C GLY A 218 1.26 1.28 -16.43
N ILE A 219 1.04 2.58 -16.20
CA ILE A 219 0.28 3.44 -17.12
C ILE A 219 1.01 3.63 -18.47
N GLY A 220 2.32 3.41 -18.52
CA GLY A 220 3.15 3.51 -19.73
C GLY A 220 2.71 2.61 -20.90
N LEU A 221 3.08 3.03 -22.12
CA LEU A 221 2.67 2.45 -23.41
C LEU A 221 3.48 1.22 -23.85
N GLN A 222 4.60 0.90 -23.19
CA GLN A 222 5.46 -0.21 -23.58
C GLN A 222 5.39 -1.34 -22.56
N ASN A 223 4.60 -2.36 -22.88
CA ASN A 223 4.66 -3.63 -22.16
C ASN A 223 5.83 -4.44 -22.74
N SER A 224 7.02 -4.33 -22.15
CA SER A 224 8.07 -5.34 -22.36
C SER A 224 7.79 -6.47 -21.37
N TYR A 225 7.28 -7.58 -21.89
CA TYR A 225 7.20 -8.83 -21.13
C TYR A 225 8.51 -9.57 -21.34
N ASP A 226 9.33 -9.60 -20.28
CA ASP A 226 10.50 -10.48 -20.25
C ASP A 226 10.09 -11.95 -20.31
N PRO A 227 10.98 -12.84 -20.79
CA PRO A 227 10.65 -14.24 -21.05
C PRO A 227 10.06 -14.93 -19.82
N ILE A 228 9.00 -15.69 -20.11
CA ILE A 228 8.05 -16.35 -19.23
C ILE A 228 8.71 -16.99 -18.01
N ASP A 229 8.37 -16.50 -16.82
CA ASP A 229 8.66 -17.18 -15.57
C ASP A 229 7.41 -17.90 -15.05
N ALA A 230 7.41 -19.23 -15.16
CA ALA A 230 6.31 -20.07 -14.70
C ALA A 230 6.02 -19.89 -13.20
N SER A 231 7.04 -19.60 -12.38
CA SER A 231 6.83 -19.41 -10.95
C SER A 231 6.15 -18.06 -10.66
N ALA A 232 6.49 -17.02 -11.43
CA ALA A 232 5.85 -15.70 -11.31
C ALA A 232 4.34 -15.75 -11.62
N LEU A 233 3.95 -16.56 -12.61
CA LEU A 233 2.55 -16.83 -12.94
C LEU A 233 1.83 -17.57 -11.82
N GLN A 234 2.44 -18.64 -11.30
CA GLN A 234 1.87 -19.45 -10.22
C GLN A 234 1.56 -18.62 -8.97
N SER A 235 2.42 -17.65 -8.65
CA SER A 235 2.24 -16.74 -7.52
C SER A 235 1.22 -15.63 -7.77
N THR A 236 1.07 -15.17 -9.01
CA THR A 236 0.23 -14.02 -9.36
C THR A 236 -1.24 -14.40 -9.59
N LEU A 237 -1.50 -15.58 -10.14
CA LEU A 237 -2.85 -16.08 -10.44
C LEU A 237 -3.82 -16.01 -9.24
N PRO A 238 -3.48 -16.54 -8.05
CA PRO A 238 -4.37 -16.47 -6.88
C PRO A 238 -4.69 -15.05 -6.45
N ILE A 239 -3.74 -14.11 -6.65
CA ILE A 239 -3.91 -12.70 -6.32
C ILE A 239 -4.90 -12.05 -7.29
N ILE A 240 -4.75 -12.29 -8.60
CA ILE A 240 -5.70 -11.81 -9.61
C ILE A 240 -7.12 -12.35 -9.32
N GLU A 241 -7.25 -13.63 -8.98
CA GLU A 241 -8.54 -14.21 -8.61
C GLU A 241 -9.15 -13.57 -7.36
N SER A 242 -8.33 -13.26 -6.35
CA SER A 242 -8.77 -12.58 -5.13
C SER A 242 -9.22 -11.14 -5.41
N ILE A 243 -8.50 -10.42 -6.27
CA ILE A 243 -8.90 -9.08 -6.75
C ILE A 243 -10.21 -9.17 -7.53
N CYS A 244 -10.36 -10.15 -8.41
CA CYS A 244 -11.59 -10.40 -9.16
C CYS A 244 -12.77 -10.70 -8.24
N HIS A 245 -12.57 -11.54 -7.22
CA HIS A 245 -13.58 -11.82 -6.21
C HIS A 245 -13.99 -10.54 -5.46
N SER A 246 -13.02 -9.74 -5.02
CA SER A 246 -13.27 -8.47 -4.34
C SER A 246 -14.03 -7.49 -5.22
N ALA A 247 -13.66 -7.38 -6.51
CA ALA A 247 -14.33 -6.53 -7.48
C ALA A 247 -15.80 -6.93 -7.68
N ARG A 248 -16.10 -8.24 -7.78
CA ARG A 248 -17.49 -8.74 -7.85
C ARG A 248 -18.33 -8.30 -6.66
N LEU A 249 -17.78 -8.41 -5.45
CA LEU A 249 -18.48 -7.99 -4.24
C LEU A 249 -18.77 -6.49 -4.23
N MET A 250 -17.84 -5.66 -4.73
CA MET A 250 -17.99 -4.20 -4.80
C MET A 250 -18.99 -3.75 -5.87
N THR A 251 -19.13 -4.50 -6.96
CA THR A 251 -20.04 -4.15 -8.06
C THR A 251 -21.43 -4.78 -7.95
N SER A 252 -21.65 -5.65 -6.95
CA SER A 252 -22.93 -6.35 -6.79
C SER A 252 -24.06 -5.39 -6.35
N PRO A 253 -25.21 -5.37 -7.05
CA PRO A 253 -26.35 -4.52 -6.68
C PRO A 253 -26.94 -4.97 -5.34
N GLY A 254 -26.90 -4.10 -4.32
CA GLY A 254 -27.49 -4.33 -3.00
C GLY A 254 -26.55 -4.11 -1.81
N ASN A 255 -25.24 -3.97 -2.03
CA ASN A 255 -24.22 -3.82 -0.98
C ASN A 255 -23.71 -2.37 -0.79
N LEU A 256 -24.60 -1.37 -0.85
CA LEU A 256 -24.22 0.04 -0.62
C LEU A 256 -23.70 0.32 0.81
N SER A 257 -23.93 -0.60 1.75
CA SER A 257 -23.36 -0.59 3.10
C SER A 257 -21.88 -0.98 3.15
N PHE A 258 -21.29 -1.37 2.02
CA PHE A 258 -19.90 -1.80 1.90
C PHE A 258 -19.04 -0.75 1.17
N LEU A 259 -18.99 0.48 1.70
CA LEU A 259 -18.17 1.59 1.17
C LEU A 259 -16.70 1.57 1.66
N GLY A 260 -16.38 0.71 2.64
CA GLY A 260 -15.02 0.47 3.13
C GLY A 260 -13.95 0.02 2.08
N PRO A 261 -14.28 -0.65 0.96
CA PRO A 261 -13.27 -1.12 0.01
C PRO A 261 -12.89 -0.12 -1.09
N LEU A 262 -13.53 1.06 -1.16
CA LEU A 262 -13.20 2.09 -2.17
C LEU A 262 -11.93 2.87 -1.79
N VAL A 263 -10.89 2.17 -1.34
CA VAL A 263 -9.59 2.75 -0.98
C VAL A 263 -8.74 2.94 -2.25
N PRO A 264 -8.07 4.08 -2.44
CA PRO A 264 -7.29 4.37 -3.65
C PRO A 264 -6.29 3.29 -4.06
N PRO A 265 -5.51 2.67 -3.14
CA PRO A 265 -4.55 1.62 -3.54
C PRO A 265 -5.23 0.37 -4.13
N MET A 266 -6.51 0.11 -3.81
CA MET A 266 -7.28 -0.98 -4.42
C MET A 266 -7.61 -0.68 -5.89
N ALA A 267 -7.84 0.59 -6.26
CA ALA A 267 -8.01 0.96 -7.66
C ALA A 267 -6.74 0.62 -8.47
N HIS A 268 -5.57 0.86 -7.90
CA HIS A 268 -4.31 0.55 -8.54
C HIS A 268 -4.08 -0.96 -8.69
N SER A 269 -4.35 -1.77 -7.65
CA SER A 269 -4.22 -3.23 -7.75
C SER A 269 -5.18 -3.84 -8.78
N ILE A 270 -6.42 -3.33 -8.85
CA ILE A 270 -7.41 -3.70 -9.89
C ILE A 270 -6.89 -3.37 -11.29
N PHE A 271 -6.32 -2.17 -11.47
CA PHE A 271 -5.74 -1.74 -12.72
C PHE A 271 -4.58 -2.63 -13.17
N LEU A 272 -3.63 -2.93 -12.26
CA LEU A 272 -2.50 -3.82 -12.57
C LEU A 272 -2.97 -5.23 -12.94
N ALA A 273 -3.91 -5.80 -12.18
CA ALA A 273 -4.48 -7.11 -12.49
C ALA A 273 -5.13 -7.13 -13.89
N ALA A 274 -5.89 -6.09 -14.24
CA ALA A 274 -6.49 -5.97 -15.57
C ALA A 274 -5.41 -5.85 -16.67
N LYS A 275 -4.35 -5.06 -16.47
CA LYS A 275 -3.24 -4.95 -17.43
C LYS A 275 -2.48 -6.26 -17.61
N ILE A 276 -2.27 -7.03 -16.55
CA ILE A 276 -1.64 -8.36 -16.62
C ILE A 276 -2.53 -9.32 -17.41
N LEU A 277 -3.84 -9.34 -17.15
CA LEU A 277 -4.79 -10.16 -17.91
C LEU A 277 -4.82 -9.78 -19.40
N ILE A 278 -4.79 -8.49 -19.75
CA ILE A 278 -4.71 -8.05 -21.15
C ILE A 278 -3.42 -8.53 -21.81
N GLY A 279 -2.29 -8.48 -21.09
CA GLY A 279 -1.01 -8.94 -21.60
C GLY A 279 -0.94 -10.44 -21.83
N LEU A 280 -1.34 -11.21 -20.82
CA LEU A 280 -0.95 -12.62 -20.66
C LEU A 280 -2.12 -13.61 -20.63
N GLY A 281 -3.36 -13.12 -20.57
CA GLY A 281 -4.57 -13.92 -20.34
C GLY A 281 -4.76 -15.03 -21.38
N SER A 282 -4.69 -14.70 -22.67
CA SER A 282 -4.87 -15.67 -23.76
C SER A 282 -3.61 -16.50 -24.06
N THR A 283 -2.44 -15.88 -24.06
CA THR A 283 -1.21 -16.50 -24.57
C THR A 283 -0.52 -17.39 -23.56
N ILE A 284 -0.63 -17.08 -22.27
CA ILE A 284 0.17 -17.72 -21.22
C ILE A 284 -0.71 -18.34 -20.15
N MET A 285 -1.74 -17.63 -19.69
CA MET A 285 -2.64 -18.14 -18.66
C MET A 285 -3.66 -19.14 -19.21
N GLN A 286 -3.85 -19.19 -20.53
CA GLN A 286 -4.87 -20.00 -21.22
C GLN A 286 -6.27 -19.83 -20.60
N ASP A 287 -6.54 -18.66 -20.03
CA ASP A 287 -7.77 -18.39 -19.29
C ASP A 287 -8.86 -17.92 -20.27
N PRO A 288 -9.84 -18.76 -20.65
CA PRO A 288 -10.84 -18.37 -21.65
C PRO A 288 -11.72 -17.19 -21.19
N ASP A 289 -11.79 -16.95 -19.87
CA ASP A 289 -12.64 -15.92 -19.27
C ASP A 289 -11.88 -14.61 -18.97
N TRP A 290 -10.61 -14.51 -19.40
CA TRP A 290 -9.80 -13.30 -19.21
C TRP A 290 -10.49 -12.02 -19.72
N PRO A 291 -11.21 -12.00 -20.87
CA PRO A 291 -11.90 -10.79 -21.34
C PRO A 291 -13.03 -10.36 -20.40
N GLN A 292 -13.82 -11.33 -19.90
CA GLN A 292 -14.91 -11.08 -18.96
C GLN A 292 -14.36 -10.55 -17.63
N LYS A 293 -13.24 -11.11 -17.14
CA LYS A 293 -12.55 -10.62 -15.94
C LYS A 293 -12.08 -9.18 -16.14
N VAL A 294 -11.43 -8.85 -17.26
CA VAL A 294 -11.00 -7.47 -17.57
C VAL A 294 -12.19 -6.50 -17.61
N GLN A 295 -13.29 -6.89 -18.26
CA GLN A 295 -14.50 -6.05 -18.34
C GLN A 295 -15.10 -5.80 -16.95
N MET A 296 -15.15 -6.82 -16.09
CA MET A 296 -15.61 -6.70 -14.71
C MET A 296 -14.70 -5.80 -13.86
N LEU A 297 -13.38 -5.97 -13.96
CA LEU A 297 -12.40 -5.11 -13.28
C LEU A 297 -12.53 -3.65 -13.75
N ARG A 298 -12.76 -3.43 -15.05
CA ARG A 298 -13.03 -2.10 -15.60
C ARG A 298 -14.29 -1.49 -15.02
N SER A 299 -15.41 -2.22 -14.98
CA SER A 299 -16.64 -1.75 -14.35
C SER A 299 -16.48 -1.46 -12.86
N CYS A 300 -15.64 -2.22 -12.15
CA CYS A 300 -15.28 -1.90 -10.77
C CYS A 300 -14.53 -0.56 -10.70
N LEU A 301 -13.54 -0.32 -11.55
CA LEU A 301 -12.83 0.97 -11.60
C LEU A 301 -13.74 2.15 -11.95
N GLU A 302 -14.76 1.96 -12.77
CA GLU A 302 -15.78 2.98 -13.04
C GLU A 302 -16.53 3.39 -11.76
N VAL A 303 -16.73 2.46 -10.80
CA VAL A 303 -17.27 2.78 -9.47
C VAL A 303 -16.27 3.63 -8.67
N PHE A 304 -14.99 3.26 -8.66
CA PHE A 304 -13.94 4.06 -8.00
C PHE A 304 -13.81 5.46 -8.62
N ALA A 305 -13.95 5.58 -9.94
CA ALA A 305 -13.84 6.84 -10.69
C ALA A 305 -14.89 7.87 -10.28
N LYS A 306 -16.03 7.45 -9.70
CA LYS A 306 -17.03 8.37 -9.13
C LYS A 306 -16.46 9.19 -7.95
N ARG A 307 -15.43 8.69 -7.28
CA ARG A 307 -14.81 9.32 -6.11
C ARG A 307 -13.37 9.77 -6.37
N TRP A 308 -12.61 9.01 -7.15
CA TRP A 308 -11.17 9.19 -7.28
C TRP A 308 -10.74 9.38 -8.74
N LYS A 309 -10.12 10.52 -9.07
CA LYS A 309 -9.65 10.79 -10.44
C LYS A 309 -8.53 9.85 -10.90
N ILE A 310 -7.75 9.28 -9.98
CA ILE A 310 -6.74 8.27 -10.32
C ILE A 310 -7.38 7.03 -10.96
N ALA A 311 -8.55 6.61 -10.48
CA ALA A 311 -9.28 5.48 -11.08
C ALA A 311 -9.82 5.83 -12.48
N GLU A 312 -10.24 7.07 -12.70
CA GLU A 312 -10.63 7.55 -14.04
C GLU A 312 -9.47 7.42 -15.04
N ARG A 313 -8.24 7.78 -14.63
CA ARG A 313 -7.03 7.59 -15.44
C ARG A 313 -6.75 6.12 -15.75
N HIS A 314 -6.89 5.24 -14.76
CA HIS A 314 -6.76 3.80 -14.98
C HIS A 314 -7.80 3.27 -15.97
N VAL A 315 -9.07 3.70 -15.89
CA VAL A 315 -10.11 3.34 -16.87
C VAL A 315 -9.75 3.82 -18.27
N GLN A 316 -9.27 5.06 -18.42
CA GLN A 316 -8.82 5.59 -19.72
C GLN A 316 -7.68 4.74 -20.31
N ALA A 317 -6.70 4.36 -19.50
CA ALA A 317 -5.60 3.51 -19.93
C ALA A 317 -6.06 2.10 -20.35
N LEU A 318 -7.00 1.50 -19.61
CA LEU A 318 -7.59 0.20 -19.98
C LEU A 318 -8.41 0.28 -21.26
N ASN A 319 -9.18 1.35 -21.46
CA ASN A 319 -9.96 1.57 -22.68
C ASN A 319 -9.09 1.73 -23.92
N ALA A 320 -7.85 2.21 -23.78
CA ALA A 320 -6.89 2.24 -24.88
C ALA A 320 -6.26 0.85 -25.14
N ALA A 321 -5.91 0.12 -24.07
CA ALA A 321 -5.17 -1.15 -24.19
C ALA A 321 -6.04 -2.35 -24.57
N PHE A 322 -7.26 -2.45 -24.03
CA PHE A 322 -8.09 -3.66 -24.17
C PHE A 322 -8.61 -3.87 -25.61
N PRO A 323 -9.18 -2.87 -26.31
CA PRO A 323 -9.60 -3.03 -27.70
C PRO A 323 -8.42 -3.30 -28.63
N ALA A 324 -7.27 -2.66 -28.40
CA ALA A 324 -6.05 -2.87 -29.18
C ALA A 324 -5.54 -4.32 -29.09
N ARG A 325 -5.76 -5.00 -27.96
CA ARG A 325 -5.42 -6.41 -27.79
C ARG A 325 -6.41 -7.34 -28.46
N LEU A 326 -7.71 -7.03 -28.40
CA LEU A 326 -8.76 -7.83 -29.04
C LEU A 326 -8.68 -7.79 -30.58
N SER A 327 -8.15 -6.70 -31.15
CA SER A 327 -7.96 -6.56 -32.60
C SER A 327 -6.67 -7.18 -33.13
N GLN A 328 -5.75 -7.62 -32.27
CA GLN A 328 -4.56 -8.37 -32.70
C GLN A 328 -4.96 -9.81 -33.02
N PRO A 329 -4.76 -10.30 -34.27
CA PRO A 329 -5.06 -11.68 -34.61
C PRO A 329 -4.15 -12.60 -33.79
N HIS A 330 -4.76 -13.61 -33.14
CA HIS A 330 -4.06 -14.69 -32.45
C HIS A 330 -3.06 -15.32 -33.43
N SER A 331 -1.78 -14.99 -33.24
CA SER A 331 -0.66 -15.50 -34.04
C SER A 331 -0.14 -16.79 -33.41
#